data_AF-A0A933APD8-F1
#
_entry.id   AF-A0A933APD8-F1
#
_cell.length_a   1.000
_cell.length_b   1.000
_cell.length_c   1.000
_cell.angle_alpha   90.00
_cell.angle_beta   90.00
_cell.angle_gamma   90.00
#
_symmetry.space_group_name_H-M   'P 1'
#
loop_
_entity.id
_entity.type
_entity.pdbx_description
1 polymer ?
#
loop_
_entity_poly.entity_id
_entity_poly.type
_entity_poly.pdbx_seq_one_letter_code
_entity_poly.pdbx_strand_id
1 'polypeptide(L)'
;MARGRALKPINISNVPELLRIAEEVRSSNTPRLLKRDNEDLAVLVPAARYARRLVPRRRRKPNYEAFKSAAGGWKDVDTDKLVADIYADRRTSDRLPVEL
;
A
#
# COMPACT_ATOMS: atom_id res chain seq x y z
N MET A 1 -7.55 -12.55 -8.33
CA MET A 1 -6.50 -13.52 -7.96
C MET A 1 -5.22 -13.14 -8.71
N ALA A 2 -4.29 -12.41 -8.08
CA ALA A 2 -3.03 -12.06 -8.75
C ALA A 2 -2.16 -13.33 -8.85
N ARG A 3 -1.85 -13.78 -10.07
CA ARG A 3 -0.91 -14.90 -10.30
C ARG A 3 0.49 -14.43 -9.88
N GLY A 4 1.03 -15.00 -8.81
CA GLY A 4 2.45 -14.84 -8.49
C GLY A 4 3.26 -15.51 -9.58
N ARG A 5 3.88 -14.73 -10.47
CA ARG A 5 4.78 -15.26 -11.51
C ARG A 5 6.00 -15.87 -10.81
N ALA A 6 6.27 -17.15 -11.05
CA ALA A 6 7.43 -17.83 -10.51
C ALA A 6 8.71 -17.11 -10.99
N LEU A 7 9.54 -16.67 -10.04
CA LEU A 7 10.83 -16.05 -10.33
C LEU A 7 11.85 -17.15 -10.66
N LYS A 8 12.55 -17.01 -11.78
CA LYS A 8 13.69 -17.89 -12.10
C LYS A 8 14.91 -17.41 -11.30
N PRO A 9 15.50 -18.24 -10.42
CA PRO A 9 16.66 -17.83 -9.64
C PRO A 9 17.89 -17.67 -10.55
N ILE A 10 18.71 -16.67 -10.26
CA ILE A 10 20.02 -16.46 -10.90
C ILE A 10 21.07 -16.62 -9.80
N ASN A 11 22.07 -17.47 -10.04
CA ASN A 11 23.21 -17.59 -9.14
C ASN A 11 24.20 -16.44 -9.41
N ILE A 12 24.41 -15.59 -8.40
CA ILE A 12 25.27 -14.41 -8.48
C ILE A 12 26.64 -14.59 -7.82
N SER A 13 26.97 -15.79 -7.32
CA SER A 13 28.23 -16.06 -6.62
C SER A 13 29.47 -15.77 -7.46
N ASN A 14 29.36 -15.89 -8.79
CA ASN A 14 30.45 -15.66 -9.73
C ASN A 14 30.41 -14.28 -10.40
N VAL A 15 29.53 -13.38 -9.94
CA VAL A 15 29.43 -12.00 -10.45
C VAL A 15 29.57 -11.03 -9.27
N PRO A 16 30.81 -10.66 -8.90
CA PRO A 16 31.10 -9.92 -7.67
C PRO A 16 30.32 -8.61 -7.54
N GLU A 17 30.16 -7.87 -8.65
CA GLU A 17 29.42 -6.60 -8.64
C GLU A 17 27.92 -6.79 -8.33
N LEU A 18 27.29 -7.83 -8.87
CA LEU A 18 25.88 -8.13 -8.57
C LEU A 18 25.74 -8.57 -7.11
N LEU A 19 26.68 -9.35 -6.59
CA LEU A 19 26.70 -9.76 -5.18
C LEU A 19 26.82 -8.54 -4.26
N ARG A 20 27.73 -7.62 -4.55
CA ARG A 20 27.93 -6.39 -3.77
C ARG A 20 26.66 -5.55 -3.71
N ILE A 21 26.04 -5.30 -4.85
CA ILE A 21 24.79 -4.50 -4.92
C ILE A 21 23.65 -5.22 -4.18
N ALA A 22 23.56 -6.55 -4.28
CA ALA A 22 22.58 -7.35 -3.56
C ALA A 22 22.75 -7.26 -2.03
N GLU A 23 23.99 -7.35 -1.53
CA GLU A 23 24.29 -7.20 -0.11
C GLU A 23 24.02 -5.77 0.40
N GLU A 24 24.32 -4.73 -0.40
CA GLU A 24 23.97 -3.36 -0.05
C GLU A 24 22.46 -3.14 0.08
N VAL A 25 21.66 -3.69 -0.84
CA VAL A 25 20.19 -3.62 -0.74
C VAL A 25 19.68 -4.41 0.46
N ARG A 26 20.29 -5.56 0.76
CA ARG A 26 19.95 -6.36 1.94
C ARG A 26 20.27 -5.63 3.24
N SER A 27 21.45 -5.02 3.36
CA SER A 27 21.89 -4.34 4.59
C SER A 27 21.14 -3.03 4.84
N SER A 28 20.93 -2.22 3.80
CA SER A 28 20.20 -0.95 3.89
C SER A 28 18.68 -1.10 3.94
N ASN A 29 18.15 -2.29 3.58
CA ASN A 29 16.73 -2.57 3.43
C ASN A 29 15.99 -1.57 2.49
N THR A 30 16.74 -0.90 1.62
CA THR A 30 16.25 0.13 0.71
C THR A 30 16.26 -0.39 -0.73
N PRO A 31 15.11 -0.43 -1.43
CA PRO A 31 15.04 -0.82 -2.84
C PRO A 31 15.88 0.08 -3.73
N ARG A 32 16.46 -0.49 -4.78
CA ARG A 32 17.21 0.25 -5.79
C ARG A 32 16.68 -0.05 -7.19
N LEU A 33 16.73 0.97 -8.04
CA LEU A 33 16.35 0.90 -9.45
C LEU A 33 17.61 0.73 -10.29
N LEU A 34 17.65 -0.32 -11.10
CA LEU A 34 18.70 -0.56 -12.07
C LEU A 34 18.30 0.13 -13.37
N LYS A 35 19.08 1.15 -13.74
CA LYS A 35 18.90 1.93 -14.96
C LYS A 35 20.01 1.67 -15.96
N ARG A 36 19.67 1.71 -17.24
CA ARG A 36 20.62 1.88 -18.34
C ARG A 36 20.23 3.15 -19.08
N ASP A 37 21.11 4.14 -19.05
CA ASP A 37 20.84 5.50 -19.52
C ASP A 37 19.57 6.05 -18.85
N ASN A 38 18.50 6.25 -19.62
CA ASN A 38 17.22 6.77 -19.14
C ASN A 38 16.12 5.70 -19.09
N GLU A 39 16.48 4.42 -19.22
CA GLU A 39 15.56 3.28 -19.22
C GLU A 39 15.64 2.50 -17.90
N ASP A 40 14.49 2.27 -17.28
CA ASP A 40 14.34 1.43 -16.10
C ASP A 40 14.36 -0.05 -16.49
N LEU A 41 15.40 -0.79 -16.10
CA LEU A 41 15.57 -2.20 -16.47
C LEU A 41 14.98 -3.16 -15.43
N ALA A 42 15.25 -2.89 -14.15
CA ALA A 42 14.84 -3.78 -13.06
C ALA A 42 14.83 -3.06 -11.71
N VAL A 43 14.08 -3.62 -10.76
CA VAL A 43 14.10 -3.17 -9.36
C VAL A 43 14.68 -4.27 -8.49
N LEU A 44 15.70 -3.93 -7.73
CA LEU A 44 16.27 -4.80 -6.70
C LEU A 44 15.63 -4.47 -5.36
N VAL A 45 14.91 -5.44 -4.79
CA VAL A 45 14.22 -5.33 -3.49
C VAL A 45 14.82 -6.30 -2.47
N PRO A 46 14.88 -5.93 -1.18
CA PRO A 46 15.27 -6.87 -0.15
C PRO A 46 14.28 -8.05 -0.09
N ALA A 47 14.78 -9.28 -0.16
CA ALA A 47 13.94 -10.48 -0.19
C ALA A 47 12.99 -10.56 1.03
N ALA A 48 13.45 -10.17 2.23
CA ALA A 48 12.62 -10.13 3.43
C ALA A 48 11.46 -9.12 3.36
N ARG A 49 11.62 -8.03 2.58
CA ARG A 49 10.55 -7.04 2.34
C ARG A 49 9.57 -7.56 1.28
N TYR A 50 10.08 -8.22 0.26
CA TYR A 50 9.26 -8.87 -0.78
C TYR A 50 8.39 -9.99 -0.19
N ALA A 51 8.97 -10.87 0.63
CA ALA A 51 8.24 -11.92 1.35
C ALA A 51 7.10 -11.34 2.21
N ARG A 52 7.33 -10.25 2.93
CA ARG A 52 6.30 -9.56 3.73
C ARG A 52 5.11 -9.03 2.92
N ARG A 53 5.31 -8.69 1.64
CA ARG A 53 4.20 -8.26 0.75
C ARG A 53 3.44 -9.44 0.15
N LEU A 54 4.12 -10.56 -0.11
CA LEU A 54 3.51 -11.76 -0.68
C LEU A 54 2.71 -12.55 0.35
N VAL A 55 3.04 -12.45 1.64
CA VAL A 55 2.23 -13.05 2.70
C VAL A 55 0.89 -12.31 2.73
N PRO A 56 -0.25 -12.99 2.47
CA PRO A 56 -1.56 -12.38 2.66
C PRO A 56 -1.63 -11.85 4.08
N ARG A 57 -2.02 -10.58 4.27
CA ARG A 57 -2.20 -10.02 5.62
C ARG A 57 -3.09 -10.99 6.41
N ARG A 58 -2.50 -11.68 7.38
CA ARG A 58 -3.23 -12.60 8.26
C ARG A 58 -4.29 -11.76 8.95
N ARG A 59 -5.57 -11.99 8.64
CA ARG A 59 -6.70 -11.28 9.25
C ARG A 59 -6.57 -11.45 10.77
N ARG A 60 -6.19 -10.40 11.48
CA ARG A 60 -6.10 -10.43 12.94
C ARG A 60 -7.53 -10.36 13.49
N LYS A 61 -7.87 -11.27 14.41
CA LYS A 61 -9.18 -11.32 15.10
C LYS A 61 -9.69 -9.93 15.54
N PRO A 62 -8.90 -9.08 16.23
CA PRO A 62 -9.38 -7.77 16.67
C PRO A 62 -9.79 -6.83 15.52
N ASN A 63 -9.11 -6.89 14.35
CA ASN A 63 -9.50 -6.06 13.20
C ASN A 63 -10.82 -6.54 12.57
N TYR A 64 -11.11 -7.83 12.67
CA TYR A 64 -12.32 -8.41 12.14
C TYR A 64 -13.53 -8.13 13.05
N GLU A 65 -13.32 -8.16 14.37
CA GLU A 65 -14.34 -7.78 15.35
C GLU A 65 -14.68 -6.29 15.27
N ALA A 66 -13.67 -5.41 15.20
CA ALA A 66 -13.88 -3.97 15.01
C ALA A 66 -14.62 -3.66 13.69
N PHE A 67 -14.31 -4.39 12.61
CA PHE A 67 -15.02 -4.25 11.35
C PHE A 67 -16.46 -4.75 11.45
N LYS A 68 -16.69 -5.87 12.16
CA LYS A 68 -18.03 -6.43 12.39
C LYS A 68 -18.90 -5.57 13.30
N SER A 69 -18.34 -4.94 14.33
CA SER A 69 -19.10 -4.08 15.25
C SER A 69 -19.65 -2.83 14.57
N ALA A 70 -19.01 -2.39 13.49
CA ALA A 70 -19.49 -1.28 12.67
C ALA A 70 -20.57 -1.68 11.65
N ALA A 71 -20.77 -2.98 11.41
CA ALA A 71 -21.74 -3.45 10.43
C ALA A 71 -23.17 -3.15 10.91
N GLY A 72 -23.93 -2.40 10.12
CA GLY A 72 -25.30 -2.02 10.47
C GLY A 72 -25.40 -0.80 11.40
N GLY A 73 -24.29 -0.13 11.74
CA GLY A 73 -24.32 1.08 12.58
C GLY A 73 -25.10 2.28 12.00
N TRP A 74 -25.51 2.20 10.74
CA TRP A 74 -26.32 3.22 10.05
C TRP A 74 -27.81 2.85 9.98
N LYS A 75 -28.22 1.72 10.57
CA LYS A 75 -29.60 1.24 10.48
C LYS A 75 -30.61 2.20 11.12
N ASP A 76 -30.20 2.88 12.19
CA ASP A 76 -31.07 3.79 12.96
C ASP A 76 -30.89 5.26 12.53
N VAL A 77 -30.12 5.52 11.47
CA VAL A 77 -29.97 6.86 10.90
C VAL A 77 -31.19 7.17 10.05
N ASP A 78 -31.89 8.26 10.38
CA ASP A 78 -32.90 8.83 9.51
C ASP A 78 -32.21 9.46 8.29
N THR A 79 -32.19 8.71 7.18
CA THR A 79 -31.53 9.11 5.93
C THR A 79 -32.15 10.36 5.33
N ASP A 80 -33.47 10.55 5.44
CA ASP A 80 -34.16 11.67 4.81
C ASP A 80 -33.85 12.97 5.56
N LYS A 81 -33.88 12.91 6.89
CA LYS A 81 -33.45 14.02 7.74
C LYS A 81 -31.97 14.35 7.53
N LEU A 82 -31.10 13.34 7.50
CA LEU A 82 -29.67 13.53 7.27
C LEU A 82 -29.38 14.23 5.93
N VAL A 83 -30.09 13.85 4.87
CA VAL A 83 -29.96 14.49 3.56
C VAL A 83 -30.43 15.94 3.64
N ALA A 84 -31.58 16.21 4.27
CA ALA A 84 -32.09 17.57 4.45
C ALA A 84 -31.09 18.46 5.21
N ASP A 85 -30.51 17.95 6.29
CA ASP A 85 -29.53 18.67 7.12
C ASP A 85 -28.24 18.97 6.33
N ILE A 86 -27.71 17.99 5.58
CA ILE A 86 -26.52 18.21 4.72
C ILE A 86 -26.79 19.29 3.65
N TYR A 87 -27.98 19.30 3.04
CA TYR A 87 -28.32 20.30 2.03
C TYR A 87 -28.62 21.68 2.65
N ALA A 88 -29.14 21.74 3.86
CA ALA A 88 -29.29 22.97 4.61
C ALA A 88 -27.91 23.57 4.94
N ASP A 89 -27.00 22.78 5.50
CA ASP A 89 -25.64 23.21 5.83
C ASP A 89 -24.85 23.65 4.58
N ARG A 90 -25.02 22.96 3.45
CA ARG A 90 -24.38 23.38 2.18
C ARG A 90 -24.84 24.74 1.69
N ARG A 91 -26.05 25.18 2.05
CA ARG A 91 -26.56 26.51 1.70
C ARG A 91 -26.01 27.59 2.63
N THR A 92 -25.56 27.21 3.82
CA THR A 92 -24.90 28.07 4.81
C THR A 92 -23.39 27.95 4.63
N SER A 93 -22.83 28.67 3.65
CA SER A 93 -21.39 28.65 3.42
C SER A 93 -20.64 29.49 4.46
N ASP A 94 -20.14 28.84 5.52
CA ASP A 94 -19.19 29.44 6.48
C ASP A 94 -17.73 29.34 6.02
N ARG A 95 -17.48 28.87 4.80
CA ARG A 95 -16.13 28.77 4.23
C ARG A 95 -15.56 30.17 4.02
N LEU A 96 -14.57 30.52 4.86
CA LEU A 96 -13.73 31.69 4.67
C LEU A 96 -13.02 31.59 3.30
N PRO A 97 -12.95 32.70 2.54
CA PRO A 97 -12.25 32.70 1.26
C PRO A 97 -10.78 32.33 1.46
N VAL A 98 -10.30 31.40 0.63
CA VAL A 98 -8.88 30.99 0.59
C VAL A 98 -8.23 31.79 -0.54
N GLU A 99 -7.25 32.63 -0.20
CA GLU A 99 -6.39 33.27 -1.20
C GLU A 99 -5.45 32.20 -1.78
N LEU A 100 -5.44 32.09 -3.11
CA LEU A 100 -4.55 31.21 -3.88
C LEU A 100 -3.37 32.00 -4.42
#